data_AF-A0A2H3DJ16-F1
#
_entry.id   AF-A0A2H3DJ16-F1
#
_cell.length_a   1.000
_cell.length_b   1.000
_cell.length_c   1.000
_cell.angle_alpha   90.00
_cell.angle_beta   90.00
_cell.angle_gamma   90.00
#
_symmetry.space_group_name_H-M   'P 1'
#
loop_
_entity.id
_entity.type
_entity.pdbx_description
1 polymer ?
#
loop_
_entity_poly.entity_id
_entity_poly.type
_entity_poly.pdbx_seq_one_letter_code
_entity_poly.pdbx_strand_id
1 'polypeptide(L)'
;RIWAILVGIDGYSQFPLRGCVADALAMEEYLADDLLVPRERIQILLGPRNHSDTVTDVSSLPSHANILSLLFSDPIIIFLAGHGSRYPLSDHDDDEDDCLPKFVEVFCPIDRGTPDSSGVPIPSITDRELNTILSQISRTKELRITVILDC
;
A
#
# COMPACT_ATOMS: atom_id res chain seq x y z
N ARG A 1 16.90 -7.05 12.03
CA ARG A 1 17.40 -7.16 10.64
C ARG A 1 16.38 -6.46 9.75
N ILE A 2 16.80 -5.59 8.83
CA ILE A 2 15.87 -4.77 8.03
C ILE A 2 15.24 -5.64 6.94
N TRP A 3 13.91 -5.56 6.86
CA TRP A 3 13.08 -6.04 5.76
C TRP A 3 12.26 -4.85 5.28
N ALA A 4 12.18 -4.67 3.97
CA ALA A 4 11.52 -3.53 3.35
C ALA A 4 10.47 -3.99 2.34
N ILE A 5 9.38 -3.23 2.28
CA ILE A 5 8.32 -3.39 1.29
C ILE A 5 8.12 -2.06 0.59
N LEU A 6 8.19 -2.10 -0.74
CA LEU A 6 8.09 -0.93 -1.60
C LEU A 6 6.93 -1.14 -2.57
N VAL A 7 5.99 -0.20 -2.62
CA VAL A 7 4.85 -0.25 -3.53
C VAL A 7 4.82 1.03 -4.33
N GLY A 8 4.78 0.93 -5.66
CA GLY A 8 4.67 2.06 -6.57
C GLY A 8 3.65 1.80 -7.66
N ILE A 9 2.63 2.64 -7.79
CA ILE A 9 1.50 2.39 -8.71
C ILE A 9 1.30 3.59 -9.64
N ASP A 10 1.65 3.43 -10.92
CA ASP A 10 1.31 4.43 -11.96
C ASP A 10 0.03 4.03 -12.72
N GLY A 11 -0.10 2.72 -13.01
CA GLY A 11 -1.07 2.11 -13.92
C GLY A 11 -2.52 2.04 -13.49
N TYR A 12 -3.04 3.03 -12.78
CA TYR A 12 -4.46 3.05 -12.43
C TYR A 12 -5.34 3.14 -13.69
N SER A 13 -6.41 2.34 -13.72
CA SER A 13 -7.38 2.35 -14.83
C SER A 13 -8.08 3.71 -15.00
N GLN A 14 -8.21 4.45 -13.90
CA GLN A 14 -8.72 5.81 -13.87
C GLN A 14 -7.68 6.72 -13.22
N PHE A 15 -7.49 7.91 -13.80
CA PHE A 15 -6.53 8.90 -13.31
C PHE A 15 -5.11 8.34 -13.14
N PRO A 16 -4.48 7.78 -14.19
CA PRO A 16 -3.14 7.22 -14.08
C PRO A 16 -2.13 8.27 -13.59
N LEU A 17 -1.20 7.82 -12.76
CA LEU A 17 -0.13 8.64 -12.20
C LEU A 17 1.15 8.51 -13.03
N ARG A 18 2.13 9.34 -12.69
CA ARG A 18 3.48 9.28 -13.25
C ARG A 18 4.44 9.62 -12.13
N GLY A 19 5.24 8.64 -11.72
CA GLY A 19 6.32 8.88 -10.75
C GLY A 19 6.37 7.80 -9.69
N CYS A 20 5.24 7.27 -9.24
CA CYS A 20 5.17 6.35 -8.10
C CYS A 20 6.04 5.10 -8.30
N VAL A 21 6.10 4.57 -9.53
CA VAL A 21 7.01 3.47 -9.87
C VAL A 21 8.48 3.90 -9.80
N ALA A 22 8.80 5.09 -10.31
CA ALA A 22 10.16 5.63 -10.24
C ALA A 22 10.57 5.94 -8.79
N ASP A 23 9.65 6.43 -7.96
CA ASP A 23 9.90 6.71 -6.55
C ASP A 23 10.17 5.41 -5.76
N ALA A 24 9.40 4.34 -6.03
CA ALA A 24 9.64 3.03 -5.44
C ALA A 24 10.99 2.42 -5.87
N LEU A 25 11.38 2.57 -7.15
CA LEU A 25 12.68 2.10 -7.66
C LEU A 25 13.85 2.91 -7.06
N ALA A 26 13.72 4.24 -7.00
CA ALA A 26 14.70 5.09 -6.34
C ALA A 26 14.85 4.72 -4.86
N MET A 27 13.73 4.32 -4.22
CA MET A 27 13.79 3.86 -2.84
C MET A 27 14.46 2.49 -2.69
N GLU A 28 14.27 1.58 -3.63
CA GLU A 28 15.02 0.32 -3.67
C GLU A 28 16.53 0.57 -3.76
N GLU A 29 16.95 1.44 -4.68
CA GLU A 29 18.37 1.81 -4.87
C GLU A 29 18.96 2.40 -3.59
N TYR A 30 18.30 3.38 -2.97
CA TYR A 30 18.78 3.96 -1.71
C TYR A 30 18.85 2.93 -0.57
N LEU A 31 17.86 2.05 -0.44
CA LEU A 31 17.89 1.01 0.60
C LEU A 31 19.03 0.01 0.37
N ALA A 32 19.25 -0.40 -0.87
CA ALA A 32 20.25 -1.40 -1.22
C ALA A 32 21.68 -0.83 -1.20
N ASP A 33 21.87 0.36 -1.75
CA ASP A 33 23.19 0.89 -2.09
C ASP A 33 23.70 1.85 -0.99
N ASP A 34 22.84 2.67 -0.38
CA ASP A 34 23.23 3.59 0.70
C ASP A 34 23.03 2.99 2.10
N LEU A 35 21.91 2.29 2.33
CA LEU A 35 21.61 1.66 3.62
C LEU A 35 22.05 0.19 3.73
N LEU A 36 22.59 -0.36 2.64
CA LEU A 36 23.14 -1.72 2.57
C LEU A 36 22.15 -2.82 3.00
N VAL A 37 20.85 -2.60 2.76
CA VAL A 37 19.81 -3.63 2.93
C VAL A 37 19.98 -4.65 1.81
N PRO A 38 20.18 -5.96 2.11
CA PRO A 38 20.28 -6.96 1.06
C PRO A 38 19.02 -6.99 0.19
N ARG A 39 19.17 -7.01 -1.14
CA ARG A 39 18.05 -6.97 -2.09
C ARG A 39 17.05 -8.11 -1.89
N GLU A 40 17.51 -9.26 -1.41
CA GLU A 40 16.62 -10.40 -1.07
C GLU A 40 15.68 -10.10 0.12
N ARG A 41 15.90 -8.99 0.83
CA ARG A 41 15.04 -8.50 1.92
C ARG A 41 14.23 -7.27 1.53
N ILE A 42 14.26 -6.88 0.25
CA ILE A 42 13.45 -5.80 -0.30
C ILE A 42 12.44 -6.45 -1.22
N GLN A 43 11.16 -6.37 -0.86
CA GLN A 43 10.06 -6.84 -1.69
C GLN A 43 9.42 -5.63 -2.36
N ILE A 44 9.20 -5.72 -3.67
CA ILE A 44 8.70 -4.60 -4.47
C ILE A 44 7.49 -5.02 -5.31
N LEU A 45 6.43 -4.20 -5.29
CA LEU A 45 5.25 -4.36 -6.14
C LEU A 45 5.09 -3.10 -7.01
N LEU A 46 5.11 -3.29 -8.33
CA LEU A 46 5.06 -2.18 -9.29
C LEU A 46 3.83 -2.30 -10.18
N GLY A 47 3.00 -1.25 -10.18
CA GLY A 47 1.84 -1.12 -11.06
C GLY A 47 2.26 -0.51 -12.40
N PRO A 48 2.27 -1.28 -13.50
CA PRO A 48 2.92 -0.90 -14.77
C PRO A 48 2.36 0.38 -15.39
N ARG A 49 3.15 1.02 -16.25
CA ARG A 49 2.83 2.31 -16.87
C ARG A 49 1.88 2.20 -18.08
N ASN A 50 1.79 1.03 -18.73
CA ASN A 50 0.98 0.83 -19.94
C ASN A 50 0.29 -0.56 -19.97
N HIS A 51 -0.90 -0.65 -20.59
CA HIS A 51 -1.58 -1.94 -20.90
C HIS A 51 -0.76 -2.90 -21.81
N SER A 52 0.35 -2.42 -22.38
CA SER A 52 1.31 -3.19 -23.18
C SER A 52 2.38 -3.88 -22.34
N ASP A 53 2.57 -3.47 -21.08
CA ASP A 53 3.40 -4.21 -20.14
C ASP A 53 2.58 -5.41 -19.71
N THR A 54 2.70 -6.51 -20.45
CA THR A 54 2.13 -7.79 -20.04
C THR A 54 2.77 -8.17 -18.73
N VAL A 55 2.12 -7.85 -17.62
CA VAL A 55 2.46 -8.41 -16.32
C VAL A 55 2.13 -9.89 -16.41
N THR A 56 3.16 -10.68 -16.69
CA THR A 56 3.06 -12.14 -16.82
C THR A 56 2.81 -12.82 -15.49
N ASP A 57 3.00 -12.10 -14.38
CA ASP A 57 2.84 -12.63 -13.03
C ASP A 57 1.92 -11.75 -12.19
N VAL A 58 0.68 -12.20 -12.01
CA VAL A 58 -0.34 -11.54 -11.19
C VAL A 58 0.11 -11.39 -9.72
N SER A 59 1.04 -12.23 -9.25
CA SER A 59 1.59 -12.14 -7.90
C SER A 59 2.52 -10.94 -7.69
N SER A 60 2.99 -10.32 -8.78
CA SER A 60 3.83 -9.12 -8.75
C SER A 60 3.05 -7.79 -8.82
N LEU A 61 1.72 -7.86 -9.05
CA LEU A 61 0.88 -6.67 -9.10
C LEU A 61 0.67 -6.09 -7.70
N PRO A 62 0.58 -4.76 -7.56
CA PRO A 62 0.19 -4.11 -6.31
C PRO A 62 -1.33 -4.19 -6.09
N SER A 63 -1.85 -5.42 -6.10
CA SER A 63 -3.23 -5.75 -5.74
C SER A 63 -3.43 -5.62 -4.24
N HIS A 64 -4.69 -5.43 -3.82
CA HIS A 64 -5.05 -5.40 -2.40
C HIS A 64 -4.48 -6.62 -1.66
N ALA A 65 -4.67 -7.82 -2.21
CA ALA A 65 -4.21 -9.07 -1.61
C ALA A 65 -2.67 -9.15 -1.51
N ASN A 66 -1.94 -8.76 -2.55
CA ASN A 66 -0.48 -8.84 -2.54
C ASN A 66 0.13 -7.82 -1.58
N ILE A 67 -0.41 -6.59 -1.53
CA ILE A 67 0.05 -5.57 -0.59
C ILE A 67 -0.17 -6.05 0.86
N LEU A 68 -1.36 -6.56 1.19
CA LEU A 68 -1.62 -7.10 2.54
C LEU A 68 -0.72 -8.29 2.86
N SER A 69 -0.55 -9.22 1.93
CA SER A 69 0.35 -10.38 2.11
C SER A 69 1.78 -9.94 2.46
N LEU A 70 2.27 -8.89 1.80
CA LEU A 70 3.55 -8.30 2.11
C LEU A 70 3.55 -7.64 3.49
N LEU A 71 2.56 -6.82 3.83
CA LEU A 71 2.50 -6.18 5.15
C LEU A 71 2.48 -7.19 6.31
N PHE A 72 1.83 -8.34 6.13
CA PHE A 72 1.84 -9.44 7.11
C PHE A 72 3.16 -10.23 7.17
N SER A 73 4.13 -9.97 6.29
CA SER A 73 5.49 -10.51 6.39
C SER A 73 6.37 -9.74 7.40
N ASP A 74 5.76 -8.80 8.15
CA ASP A 74 6.36 -7.99 9.21
C ASP A 74 7.59 -7.17 8.77
N PRO A 75 7.46 -6.28 7.79
CA PRO A 75 8.53 -5.37 7.40
C PRO A 75 8.86 -4.35 8.51
N ILE A 76 10.06 -3.79 8.42
CA ILE A 76 10.50 -2.67 9.25
C ILE A 76 10.39 -1.35 8.47
N ILE A 77 10.56 -1.39 7.15
CA ILE A 77 10.41 -0.23 6.26
C ILE A 77 9.26 -0.51 5.30
N ILE A 78 8.29 0.39 5.25
CA ILE A 78 7.16 0.35 4.34
C ILE A 78 7.15 1.65 3.55
N PHE A 79 7.24 1.56 2.22
CA PHE A 79 7.12 2.69 1.30
C PHE A 79 5.92 2.46 0.39
N LEU A 80 4.97 3.39 0.38
CA LEU A 80 3.79 3.34 -0.46
C LEU A 80 3.71 4.61 -1.31
N ALA A 81 3.71 4.46 -2.64
CA ALA A 81 3.49 5.54 -3.59
C ALA A 81 2.33 5.20 -4.54
N GLY A 82 1.33 6.07 -4.63
CA GLY A 82 0.12 5.83 -5.41
C GLY A 82 -1.00 6.79 -5.04
N HIS A 83 -2.25 6.45 -5.36
CA HIS A 83 -3.40 7.28 -4.98
C HIS A 83 -3.78 7.11 -3.51
N GLY A 84 -3.83 8.21 -2.77
CA GLY A 84 -4.68 8.36 -1.58
C GLY A 84 -6.15 8.63 -1.93
N SER A 85 -7.07 8.24 -1.07
CA SER A 85 -8.48 8.64 -1.16
C SER A 85 -9.14 8.66 0.23
N ARG A 86 -10.46 8.78 0.27
CA ARG A 86 -11.23 8.69 1.52
C ARG A 86 -12.60 8.05 1.33
N TYR A 87 -13.03 7.28 2.31
CA TYR A 87 -14.41 6.79 2.42
C TYR A 87 -15.18 7.60 3.47
N PRO A 88 -16.46 7.94 3.23
CA PRO A 88 -17.30 8.49 4.28
C PRO A 88 -17.55 7.43 5.35
N LEU A 89 -17.43 7.79 6.62
CA LEU A 89 -17.92 6.98 7.72
C LEU A 89 -19.45 7.07 7.73
N SER A 90 -20.13 5.93 7.78
CA SER A 90 -21.58 5.91 7.99
C SER A 90 -21.89 6.49 9.37
N ASP A 91 -22.92 7.34 9.46
CA ASP A 91 -23.40 8.08 10.65
C ASP A 91 -23.89 7.20 11.83
N HIS A 92 -23.45 5.94 11.96
CA HIS A 92 -23.95 5.00 12.97
C HIS A 92 -23.18 5.01 14.30
N ASP A 93 -22.17 5.86 14.45
CA ASP A 93 -21.55 6.16 15.74
C ASP A 93 -22.08 7.52 16.22
N ASP A 94 -23.29 7.48 16.80
CA ASP A 94 -23.93 8.55 17.55
C ASP A 94 -23.01 9.02 18.68
N ASP A 95 -22.25 10.08 18.42
CA ASP A 95 -21.90 11.08 19.42
C ASP A 95 -22.26 12.45 18.81
N GLU A 96 -23.38 13.00 19.30
CA GLU A 96 -23.88 14.35 19.05
C GLU A 96 -22.85 15.40 19.51
N ASP A 97 -21.84 15.74 18.68
CA ASP A 97 -21.20 17.08 18.77
C ASP A 97 -20.35 17.52 17.55
N ASP A 98 -20.13 16.68 16.53
CA ASP A 98 -19.33 17.08 15.36
C ASP A 98 -20.15 17.11 14.08
N CYS A 99 -20.59 18.30 13.67
CA CYS A 99 -21.39 18.59 12.46
C CYS A 99 -20.65 18.34 11.12
N LEU A 100 -19.53 17.63 11.10
CA LEU A 100 -18.73 17.38 9.89
C LEU A 100 -18.73 15.88 9.53
N PRO A 101 -18.90 15.52 8.25
CA PRO A 101 -18.80 14.14 7.82
C PRO A 101 -17.42 13.59 8.20
N LYS A 102 -17.41 12.53 9.00
CA LYS A 102 -16.17 11.83 9.37
C LYS A 102 -15.74 10.97 8.17
N PHE A 103 -14.44 10.93 7.89
CA PHE A 103 -13.88 10.15 6.80
C PHE A 103 -12.82 9.18 7.32
N VAL A 104 -12.60 8.10 6.56
CA VAL A 104 -11.47 7.19 6.71
C VAL A 104 -10.56 7.39 5.51
N GLU A 105 -9.29 7.68 5.76
CA GLU A 105 -8.28 7.81 4.70
C GLU A 105 -7.86 6.43 4.20
N VAL A 106 -7.59 6.33 2.90
CA VAL A 106 -7.27 5.04 2.27
C VAL A 106 -6.15 5.15 1.25
N PHE A 107 -5.33 4.10 1.17
CA PHE A 107 -4.41 3.87 0.06
C PHE A 107 -5.09 3.00 -1.00
N CYS A 108 -5.00 3.37 -2.28
CA CYS A 108 -5.70 2.68 -3.36
C CYS A 108 -4.81 1.64 -4.06
N PRO A 109 -5.10 0.33 -3.94
CA PRO A 109 -4.47 -0.70 -4.76
C PRO A 109 -4.88 -0.60 -6.23
N ILE A 110 -4.14 -1.27 -7.11
CA ILE A 110 -4.40 -1.21 -8.56
C ILE A 110 -5.73 -1.84 -8.98
N ASP A 111 -6.22 -2.80 -8.21
CA ASP A 111 -7.46 -3.56 -8.43
C ASP A 111 -8.66 -2.98 -7.67
N ARG A 112 -8.51 -1.80 -7.05
CA ARG A 112 -9.59 -1.11 -6.33
C ARG A 112 -10.85 -1.00 -7.18
N GLY A 113 -11.97 -1.43 -6.62
CA GLY A 113 -13.30 -1.36 -7.23
C GLY A 113 -13.56 -2.42 -8.30
N THR A 114 -12.59 -3.26 -8.64
CA THR A 114 -12.84 -4.44 -9.48
C THR A 114 -13.52 -5.54 -8.66
N PRO A 115 -14.40 -6.36 -9.25
CA PRO A 115 -15.07 -7.43 -8.52
C PRO A 115 -14.09 -8.55 -8.17
N ASP A 116 -14.14 -9.02 -6.93
CA ASP A 116 -13.45 -10.23 -6.48
C ASP A 116 -14.12 -11.51 -6.99
N SER A 117 -13.66 -12.68 -6.54
CA SER A 117 -14.23 -13.99 -6.91
C SER A 117 -15.69 -14.19 -6.48
N SER A 118 -16.19 -13.38 -5.55
CA SER A 118 -17.58 -13.35 -5.09
C SER A 118 -18.42 -12.27 -5.77
N GLY A 119 -17.82 -11.45 -6.64
CA GLY A 119 -18.45 -10.31 -7.30
C GLY A 119 -18.50 -9.05 -6.44
N VAL A 120 -17.86 -9.03 -5.27
CA VAL A 120 -17.81 -7.88 -4.37
C VAL A 120 -16.67 -6.95 -4.81
N PRO A 121 -16.88 -5.63 -4.91
CA PRO A 121 -15.81 -4.70 -5.25
C PRO A 121 -14.68 -4.73 -4.22
N ILE A 122 -13.45 -4.89 -4.69
CA ILE A 122 -12.25 -4.88 -3.85
C ILE A 122 -12.08 -3.48 -3.21
N PRO A 123 -11.96 -3.39 -1.88
CA PRO A 123 -11.81 -2.10 -1.20
C PRO A 123 -10.37 -1.55 -1.31
N SER A 124 -10.22 -0.29 -0.96
CA SER A 124 -8.90 0.29 -0.64
C SER A 124 -8.45 -0.15 0.76
N ILE A 125 -7.14 -0.07 1.01
CA ILE A 125 -6.55 -0.33 2.34
C ILE A 125 -6.77 0.91 3.20
N THR A 126 -7.45 0.75 4.33
CA THR A 126 -7.77 1.88 5.22
C THR A 126 -6.61 2.23 6.15
N ASP A 127 -6.53 3.48 6.59
CA ASP A 127 -5.62 3.93 7.65
C ASP A 127 -5.76 3.09 8.94
N ARG A 128 -7.00 2.71 9.29
CA ARG A 128 -7.34 1.85 10.44
C ARG A 128 -6.81 0.44 10.28
N GLU A 129 -6.94 -0.14 9.09
CA GLU A 129 -6.41 -1.47 8.75
C GLU A 129 -4.87 -1.45 8.79
N LEU A 130 -4.25 -0.48 8.12
CA LEU A 130 -2.81 -0.29 8.13
C LEU A 130 -2.30 -0.12 9.57
N ASN A 131 -2.92 0.74 10.37
CA ASN A 131 -2.54 0.96 11.77
C ASN A 131 -2.69 -0.29 12.64
N THR A 132 -3.71 -1.12 12.37
CA THR A 132 -3.91 -2.40 13.07
C THR A 132 -2.76 -3.36 12.75
N ILE A 133 -2.38 -3.49 11.49
CA ILE A 133 -1.25 -4.33 11.05
C ILE A 133 0.06 -3.82 11.68
N LEU A 134 0.34 -2.52 11.57
CA LEU A 134 1.53 -1.90 12.17
C LEU A 134 1.59 -2.10 13.69
N SER A 135 0.46 -1.98 14.38
CA SER A 135 0.36 -2.22 15.82
C SER A 135 0.69 -3.67 16.19
N GLN A 136 0.25 -4.64 15.38
CA GLN A 136 0.56 -6.06 15.58
C GLN A 136 2.05 -6.34 15.37
N ILE A 137 2.65 -5.80 14.30
CA ILE A 137 4.09 -5.94 14.02
C ILE A 137 4.91 -5.34 15.18
N SER A 138 4.55 -4.13 15.63
CA SER A 138 5.27 -3.42 16.69
C SER A 138 5.22 -4.18 18.02
N ARG A 139 4.05 -4.72 18.41
CA ARG A 139 3.89 -5.51 19.64
C ARG A 139 4.65 -6.83 19.60
N THR A 140 4.67 -7.49 18.44
CA THR A 140 5.27 -8.82 18.30
C THR A 140 6.79 -8.77 18.31
N LYS A 141 7.37 -7.71 17.73
CA LYS A 141 8.82 -7.66 17.50
C LYS A 141 9.57 -6.62 18.33
N GLU A 142 8.86 -5.75 19.05
CA GLU A 142 9.44 -4.57 19.73
C GLU A 142 10.31 -3.71 18.79
N LEU A 143 9.96 -3.69 17.50
CA LEU A 143 10.70 -3.00 16.45
C LEU A 143 10.13 -1.60 16.20
N ARG A 144 11.02 -0.69 15.79
CA ARG A 144 10.64 0.62 15.25
C ARG A 144 10.33 0.46 13.77
N ILE A 145 9.06 0.58 13.42
CA ILE A 145 8.59 0.53 12.04
C ILE A 145 8.68 1.94 11.45
N THR A 146 9.17 2.06 10.23
CA THR A 146 9.18 3.31 9.46
C THR A 146 8.23 3.15 8.29
N VAL A 147 7.28 4.08 8.17
CA VAL A 147 6.32 4.14 7.07
C VAL A 147 6.52 5.46 6.34
N ILE A 148 6.68 5.38 5.02
CA ILE A 148 6.83 6.52 4.11
C ILE A 148 5.66 6.45 3.12
N LEU A 149 4.89 7.54 3.04
CA LEU A 149 3.70 7.65 2.22
C LEU A 149 3.90 8.80 1.22
N ASP A 150 3.78 8.48 -0.07
CA ASP A 150 3.79 9.42 -1.20
C ASP A 150 2.46 9.27 -1.95
N CYS A 151 1.40 9.83 -1.36
CA CYS A 151 0.00 9.51 -1.65
C CYS A 151 -0.88 10.74 -1.87
#